data_AF-A0A434A711-F1
#
_entry.id   AF-A0A434A711-F1
#
_cell.length_a   1.000
_cell.length_b   1.000
_cell.length_c   1.000
_cell.angle_alpha   90.00
_cell.angle_beta   90.00
_cell.angle_gamma   90.00
#
_symmetry.space_group_name_H-M   'P 1'
#
loop_
_entity.id
_entity.type
_entity.pdbx_description
1 polymer ?
#
loop_
_entity_poly.entity_id
_entity_poly.type
_entity_poly.pdbx_seq_one_letter_code
_entity_poly.pdbx_strand_id
1 'polypeptide(L)'
;MVFRLFNKQKADEAIPEWYPELQESQEKWFIFLEKLEAKIEEFATAAIPELKEIMQSDDDLYKRTFHRVYSGVNGQLSNIRQKARDTYDEKILKVYQDYNSYISVLSKHHNLISDFRNDCCDRYNDFEEICEYWRNQIEKTQKRDLEIEYKKILEEYEVIKNKFNCTQCGGNIQIEKIFLLETYISCPYCQTQNTFAPSTHAKNLQNIARDLADQRTAHLYEAFETENNKERELYYEIHELSLSKIHESDKKVIAEIQSKMNDLEEQRQSVIKNAPKLYQVYLRAMYDEWNAIVPDLKEHNEKMYQNQLHKK
;
A
#
# COMPACT_ATOMS: atom_id res chain seq x y z
N MET A 1 28.67 17.08 71.88
CA MET A 1 27.88 15.83 71.89
C MET A 1 27.42 15.57 70.47
N VAL A 2 27.95 14.52 69.85
CA VAL A 2 27.66 14.08 68.48
C VAL A 2 26.78 12.85 68.58
N PHE A 3 25.61 12.88 67.95
CA PHE A 3 24.83 11.73 67.48
C PHE A 3 24.00 12.28 66.30
N ARG A 4 24.30 12.05 65.00
CA ARG A 4 24.37 10.77 64.24
C ARG A 4 23.17 9.87 64.63
N LEU A 5 22.25 9.47 63.76
CA LEU A 5 22.29 9.24 62.31
C LEU A 5 20.86 9.21 61.75
N PHE A 6 20.72 9.78 60.54
CA PHE A 6 19.77 9.30 59.54
C PHE A 6 19.93 7.78 59.40
N ASN A 7 18.85 7.04 59.63
CA ASN A 7 18.74 5.66 59.18
C ASN A 7 17.42 5.53 58.41
N LYS A 8 17.37 6.15 57.23
CA LYS A 8 16.51 5.66 56.14
C LYS A 8 17.12 4.31 55.77
N GLN A 9 16.64 3.24 56.38
CA GLN A 9 16.75 1.92 55.80
C GLN A 9 16.11 2.02 54.41
N LYS A 10 16.94 2.05 53.36
CA LYS A 10 16.54 1.50 52.07
C LYS A 10 16.22 0.04 52.40
N ALA A 11 14.95 -0.25 52.62
CA ALA A 11 14.47 -1.61 52.46
C ALA A 11 14.81 -1.97 51.01
N ASP A 12 15.58 -3.04 50.81
CA ASP A 12 15.56 -3.74 49.54
C ASP A 12 14.10 -4.13 49.30
N GLU A 13 13.41 -3.32 48.48
CA GLU A 13 11.97 -3.42 48.25
C GLU A 13 11.72 -4.69 47.45
N ALA A 14 11.20 -5.71 48.11
CA ALA A 14 10.99 -7.02 47.52
C ALA A 14 10.07 -6.94 46.30
N ILE A 15 10.47 -7.64 45.23
CA ILE A 15 9.67 -7.83 44.02
C ILE A 15 8.31 -8.44 44.43
N PRO A 16 7.18 -7.90 43.95
CA PRO A 16 5.87 -8.45 44.28
C PRO A 16 5.71 -9.91 43.81
N GLU A 17 5.01 -10.74 44.57
CA GLU A 17 4.82 -12.18 44.28
C GLU A 17 4.16 -12.45 42.92
N TRP A 18 3.40 -11.50 42.38
CA TRP A 18 2.75 -11.59 41.08
C TRP A 18 3.65 -11.23 39.89
N TYR A 19 4.76 -10.53 40.11
CA TYR A 19 5.60 -10.04 39.02
C TYR A 19 6.21 -11.17 38.17
N PRO A 20 6.66 -12.31 38.74
CA PRO A 20 7.11 -13.46 37.95
C PRO A 20 6.04 -14.01 36.98
N GLU A 21 4.75 -13.94 37.32
CA GLU A 21 3.67 -14.40 36.44
C GLU A 21 3.54 -13.50 35.20
N LEU A 22 3.71 -12.18 35.37
CA LEU A 22 3.73 -11.24 34.24
C LEU A 22 4.91 -11.52 33.31
N GLN A 23 6.10 -11.76 33.89
CA GLN A 23 7.30 -12.07 33.11
C GLN A 23 7.14 -13.39 32.32
N GLU A 24 6.58 -14.42 32.95
CA GLU A 24 6.31 -15.70 32.28
C GLU A 24 5.28 -15.54 31.15
N SER A 25 4.23 -14.74 31.36
CA SER A 25 3.23 -14.44 30.33
C SER A 25 3.84 -13.69 29.14
N GLN A 26 4.69 -12.69 29.42
CA GLN A 26 5.42 -11.93 28.41
C GLN A 26 6.36 -12.81 27.58
N GLU A 27 7.16 -13.66 28.22
CA GLU A 27 8.08 -14.56 27.52
C GLU A 27 7.33 -15.54 26.61
N LYS A 28 6.24 -16.13 27.11
CA LYS A 28 5.38 -17.02 26.31
C LYS A 28 4.74 -16.30 25.12
N TRP A 29 4.34 -15.05 25.31
CA TRP A 29 3.80 -14.21 24.24
C TRP A 29 4.82 -13.95 23.15
N PHE A 30 6.05 -13.60 23.52
CA PHE A 30 7.11 -13.27 22.57
C PHE A 30 7.48 -14.51 21.73
N ILE A 31 7.69 -15.66 22.39
CA ILE A 31 7.97 -16.93 21.71
C ILE A 31 6.82 -17.35 20.79
N PHE A 32 5.58 -17.06 21.19
CA PHE A 32 4.42 -17.37 20.38
C PHE A 32 4.39 -16.52 19.10
N LEU A 33 4.64 -15.21 19.20
CA LEU A 33 4.72 -14.31 18.04
C LEU A 33 5.86 -14.69 17.10
N GLU A 34 7.06 -14.98 17.61
CA GLU A 34 8.19 -15.45 16.79
C GLU A 34 7.83 -16.68 15.95
N LYS A 35 7.08 -17.63 16.52
CA LYS A 35 6.60 -18.80 15.79
C LYS A 35 5.58 -18.46 14.69
N LEU A 36 4.73 -17.46 14.93
CA LEU A 36 3.79 -17.00 13.91
C LEU A 36 4.51 -16.25 12.78
N GLU A 37 5.54 -15.46 13.10
CA GLU A 37 6.37 -14.74 12.14
C GLU A 37 7.12 -15.70 11.22
N ALA A 38 7.81 -16.68 11.80
CA ALA A 38 8.50 -17.72 11.03
C ALA A 38 7.53 -18.46 10.10
N LYS A 39 6.31 -18.74 10.58
CA LYS A 39 5.27 -19.37 9.76
C LYS A 39 4.79 -18.47 8.62
N ILE A 40 4.63 -17.17 8.85
CA ILE A 40 4.24 -16.21 7.80
C ILE A 40 5.33 -16.14 6.74
N GLU A 41 6.59 -15.98 7.15
CA GLU A 41 7.74 -15.91 6.25
C GLU A 41 7.88 -17.17 5.40
N GLU A 42 7.84 -18.36 6.02
CA GLU A 42 7.91 -19.63 5.31
C GLU A 42 6.78 -19.75 4.27
N PHE A 43 5.54 -19.47 4.71
CA PHE A 43 4.37 -19.57 3.85
C PHE A 43 4.40 -18.58 2.69
N ALA A 44 4.72 -17.31 2.96
CA ALA A 44 4.77 -16.27 1.94
C ALA A 44 5.93 -16.50 0.96
N THR A 45 7.10 -16.92 1.45
CA THR A 45 8.26 -17.24 0.60
C THR A 45 7.96 -18.39 -0.36
N ALA A 46 7.18 -19.40 0.07
CA ALA A 46 6.71 -20.47 -0.81
C ALA A 46 5.60 -20.02 -1.77
N ALA A 47 4.64 -19.21 -1.30
CA ALA A 47 3.47 -18.81 -2.10
C ALA A 47 3.80 -17.78 -3.20
N ILE A 48 4.73 -16.84 -2.95
CA ILE A 48 5.09 -15.79 -3.91
C ILE A 48 5.52 -16.33 -5.29
N PRO A 49 6.48 -17.27 -5.40
CA PRO A 49 6.89 -17.79 -6.71
C PRO A 49 5.75 -18.53 -7.42
N GLU A 50 4.95 -19.32 -6.70
CA GLU A 50 3.79 -20.03 -7.29
C GLU A 50 2.74 -19.04 -7.82
N LEU A 51 2.43 -17.99 -7.05
CA LEU A 51 1.50 -16.94 -7.49
C LEU A 51 2.00 -16.23 -8.76
N LYS A 52 3.30 -15.93 -8.84
CA LYS A 52 3.91 -15.32 -10.04
C LYS A 52 3.84 -16.24 -11.24
N GLU A 53 4.13 -17.53 -11.06
CA GLU A 53 4.05 -18.53 -12.13
C GLU A 53 2.61 -18.64 -12.66
N ILE A 54 1.63 -18.81 -11.76
CA ILE A 54 0.20 -18.88 -12.14
C ILE A 54 -0.21 -17.60 -12.87
N MET A 55 0.21 -16.42 -12.40
CA MET A 55 -0.12 -15.15 -13.08
C MET A 55 0.40 -15.13 -14.53
N GLN A 56 1.61 -15.66 -14.76
CA GLN A 56 2.25 -15.70 -16.08
C GLN A 56 1.63 -16.77 -16.98
N SER A 57 1.34 -17.96 -16.46
CA SER A 57 0.87 -19.10 -17.24
C SER A 57 -0.65 -19.14 -17.45
N ASP A 58 -1.43 -18.41 -16.66
CA ASP A 58 -2.89 -18.39 -16.77
C ASP A 58 -3.34 -17.61 -18.01
N ASP A 59 -3.64 -18.30 -19.11
CA ASP A 59 -4.13 -17.68 -20.35
C ASP A 59 -5.55 -17.08 -20.22
N ASP A 60 -6.26 -17.30 -19.11
CA ASP A 60 -7.55 -16.67 -18.85
C ASP A 60 -7.38 -15.14 -18.76
N LEU A 61 -8.10 -14.41 -19.61
CA LEU A 61 -8.15 -12.95 -19.62
C LEU A 61 -8.42 -12.35 -18.25
N TYR A 62 -9.25 -13.02 -17.45
CA TYR A 62 -9.66 -12.59 -16.12
C TYR A 62 -8.83 -13.20 -14.99
N LYS A 63 -7.81 -14.00 -15.30
CA LYS A 63 -6.88 -14.60 -14.33
C LYS A 63 -7.60 -15.27 -13.14
N ARG A 64 -8.72 -15.97 -13.40
CA ARG A 64 -9.60 -16.50 -12.34
C ARG A 64 -8.89 -17.52 -11.46
N THR A 65 -7.99 -18.31 -12.05
CA THR A 65 -7.21 -19.30 -11.31
C THR A 65 -6.27 -18.59 -10.35
N PHE A 66 -5.55 -17.57 -10.83
CA PHE A 66 -4.71 -16.72 -9.99
C PHE A 66 -5.51 -16.12 -8.82
N HIS A 67 -6.64 -15.44 -9.08
CA HIS A 67 -7.40 -14.76 -8.03
C HIS A 67 -7.95 -15.73 -6.97
N ARG A 68 -8.31 -16.96 -7.37
CA ARG A 68 -8.72 -18.01 -6.42
C ARG A 68 -7.58 -18.41 -5.49
N VAL A 69 -6.38 -18.65 -6.03
CA VAL A 69 -5.21 -19.03 -5.23
C VAL A 69 -4.77 -17.87 -4.35
N TYR A 70 -4.68 -16.66 -4.92
CA TYR A 70 -4.37 -15.42 -4.20
C TYR A 70 -5.30 -15.16 -3.01
N SER A 71 -6.62 -15.36 -3.19
CA SER A 71 -7.60 -15.25 -2.11
C SER A 71 -7.36 -16.29 -1.02
N GLY A 72 -7.05 -17.54 -1.40
CA GLY A 72 -6.67 -18.59 -0.45
C GLY A 72 -5.44 -18.24 0.37
N VAL A 73 -4.39 -17.70 -0.27
CA VAL A 73 -3.15 -17.24 0.38
C VAL A 73 -3.44 -16.11 1.37
N ASN A 74 -4.18 -15.09 0.97
CA ASN A 74 -4.58 -14.00 1.87
C ASN A 74 -5.46 -14.46 3.03
N GLY A 75 -6.32 -15.45 2.81
CA GLY A 75 -7.11 -16.08 3.86
C GLY A 75 -6.22 -16.73 4.92
N GLN A 76 -5.17 -17.45 4.50
CA GLN A 76 -4.21 -18.05 5.44
C GLN A 76 -3.45 -17.00 6.25
N LEU A 77 -2.95 -15.93 5.61
CA LEU A 77 -2.29 -14.83 6.31
C LEU A 77 -3.23 -14.15 7.32
N SER A 78 -4.48 -13.89 6.90
CA SER A 78 -5.49 -13.28 7.78
C SER A 78 -5.80 -14.17 8.99
N ASN A 79 -5.84 -15.49 8.82
CA ASN A 79 -6.06 -16.42 9.92
C ASN A 79 -4.91 -16.42 10.93
N ILE A 80 -3.65 -16.30 10.46
CA ILE A 80 -2.48 -16.21 11.35
C ILE A 80 -2.54 -14.90 12.14
N ARG A 81 -2.81 -13.77 11.47
CA ARG A 81 -2.95 -12.46 12.11
C ARG A 81 -4.08 -12.45 13.14
N GLN A 82 -5.24 -13.00 12.79
CA GLN A 82 -6.38 -13.10 13.70
C GLN A 82 -6.04 -13.94 14.95
N LYS A 83 -5.30 -15.04 14.77
CA LYS A 83 -4.86 -15.87 15.90
C LYS A 83 -3.95 -15.09 16.87
N ALA A 84 -3.05 -14.25 16.35
CA ALA A 84 -2.22 -13.38 17.18
C ALA A 84 -3.09 -12.41 17.98
N ARG A 85 -4.03 -11.72 17.31
CA ARG A 85 -4.98 -10.81 17.93
C ARG A 85 -5.81 -11.48 19.04
N ASP A 86 -6.42 -12.62 18.75
CA ASP A 86 -7.25 -13.35 19.72
C ASP A 86 -6.43 -13.74 20.95
N THR A 87 -5.19 -14.20 20.73
CA THR A 87 -4.30 -14.60 21.83
C THR A 87 -3.86 -13.39 22.65
N TYR A 88 -3.58 -12.25 22.01
CA TYR A 88 -3.25 -11.00 22.71
C TYR A 88 -4.41 -10.55 23.61
N ASP A 89 -5.63 -10.53 23.08
CA ASP A 89 -6.82 -10.13 23.81
C ASP A 89 -7.09 -11.08 25.00
N GLU A 90 -7.00 -12.39 24.78
CA GLU A 90 -7.30 -13.40 25.80
C GLU A 90 -6.22 -13.59 26.86
N LYS A 91 -4.93 -13.46 26.50
CA LYS A 91 -3.80 -13.84 27.35
C LYS A 91 -3.00 -12.66 27.88
N ILE A 92 -3.01 -11.52 27.18
CA ILE A 92 -2.24 -10.35 27.57
C ILE A 92 -3.15 -9.26 28.12
N LEU A 93 -4.14 -8.81 27.35
CA LEU A 93 -5.05 -7.76 27.82
C LEU A 93 -5.84 -8.21 29.05
N LYS A 94 -6.29 -9.47 29.09
CA LYS A 94 -6.97 -10.01 30.24
C LYS A 94 -6.09 -10.04 31.50
N VAL A 95 -4.86 -10.54 31.39
CA VAL A 95 -3.90 -10.59 32.51
C VAL A 95 -3.60 -9.17 33.01
N TYR A 96 -3.34 -8.23 32.10
CA TYR A 96 -3.17 -6.82 32.45
C TYR A 96 -4.39 -6.26 33.19
N GLN A 97 -5.61 -6.49 32.68
CA GLN A 97 -6.84 -5.99 33.29
C GLN A 97 -7.07 -6.56 34.68
N ASP A 98 -6.80 -7.86 34.87
CA ASP A 98 -6.91 -8.53 36.16
C ASP A 98 -6.02 -7.82 37.19
N TYR A 99 -4.72 -7.65 36.90
CA TYR A 99 -3.76 -6.98 37.79
C TYR A 99 -4.03 -5.48 37.99
N ASN A 100 -4.38 -4.76 36.92
CA ASN A 100 -4.65 -3.33 36.96
C ASN A 100 -5.93 -3.00 37.77
N SER A 101 -6.85 -3.95 37.94
CA SER A 101 -8.10 -3.74 38.68
C SER A 101 -7.91 -3.56 40.19
N TYR A 102 -6.82 -4.08 40.76
CA TYR A 102 -6.56 -4.02 42.21
C TYR A 102 -5.24 -3.36 42.59
N ILE A 103 -4.37 -3.03 41.62
CA ILE A 103 -3.14 -2.29 41.88
C ILE A 103 -3.37 -0.80 41.63
N SER A 104 -3.29 0.00 42.70
CA SER A 104 -3.48 1.45 42.62
C SER A 104 -2.45 2.11 41.71
N VAL A 105 -2.86 3.13 40.96
CA VAL A 105 -1.98 4.02 40.18
C VAL A 105 -0.93 4.72 41.06
N LEU A 106 -1.22 4.90 42.35
CA LEU A 106 -0.28 5.48 43.32
C LEU A 106 0.70 4.44 43.90
N SER A 107 0.56 3.15 43.50
CA SER A 107 1.48 2.09 43.89
C SER A 107 2.84 2.33 43.28
N LYS A 108 3.90 2.15 44.07
CA LYS A 108 5.29 2.17 43.59
C LYS A 108 5.59 1.09 42.55
N HIS A 109 4.78 0.03 42.49
CA HIS A 109 4.91 -1.07 41.54
C HIS A 109 3.98 -0.97 40.32
N HIS A 110 3.19 0.12 40.20
CA HIS A 110 2.28 0.32 39.06
C HIS A 110 3.03 0.33 37.72
N ASN A 111 4.26 0.85 37.70
CA ASN A 111 5.10 0.87 36.49
C ASN A 111 5.34 -0.54 35.95
N LEU A 112 5.53 -1.56 36.81
CA LEU A 112 5.79 -2.93 36.35
C LEU A 112 4.66 -3.51 35.48
N ILE A 113 3.40 -3.13 35.77
CA ILE A 113 2.23 -3.56 34.99
C ILE A 113 2.10 -2.74 33.71
N SER A 114 2.42 -1.45 33.81
CA SER A 114 2.44 -0.55 32.65
C SER A 114 3.50 -0.97 31.65
N ASP A 115 4.70 -1.30 32.13
CA ASP A 115 5.83 -1.80 31.35
C ASP A 115 5.46 -3.13 30.67
N PHE A 116 4.90 -4.10 31.40
CA PHE A 116 4.40 -5.35 30.81
C PHE A 116 3.42 -5.12 29.65
N ARG A 117 2.45 -4.21 29.83
CA ARG A 117 1.47 -3.89 28.78
C ARG A 117 2.13 -3.22 27.58
N ASN A 118 3.02 -2.27 27.83
CA ASN A 118 3.70 -1.52 26.77
C ASN A 118 4.60 -2.46 25.97
N ASP A 119 5.46 -3.24 26.64
CA ASP A 119 6.35 -4.21 26.00
C ASP A 119 5.58 -5.23 25.14
N CYS A 120 4.47 -5.78 25.66
CA CYS A 120 3.66 -6.74 24.89
C CYS A 120 2.90 -6.09 23.73
N CYS A 121 2.47 -4.84 23.89
CA CYS A 121 1.81 -4.07 22.85
C CYS A 121 2.78 -3.69 21.73
N ASP A 122 3.97 -3.19 22.09
CA ASP A 122 5.03 -2.83 21.15
C ASP A 122 5.47 -4.05 20.35
N ARG A 123 5.71 -5.19 21.03
CA ARG A 123 6.04 -6.44 20.35
C ARG A 123 4.94 -6.95 19.41
N TYR A 124 3.67 -6.71 19.74
CA TYR A 124 2.55 -7.04 18.86
C TYR A 124 2.50 -6.10 17.64
N ASN A 125 2.83 -4.82 17.81
CA ASN A 125 2.93 -3.90 16.69
C ASN A 125 4.05 -4.31 15.72
N ASP A 126 5.21 -4.76 16.22
CA ASP A 126 6.29 -5.32 15.38
C ASP A 126 5.78 -6.50 14.53
N PHE A 127 5.00 -7.40 15.14
CA PHE A 127 4.38 -8.52 14.43
C PHE A 127 3.41 -8.06 13.33
N GLU A 128 2.62 -7.02 13.60
CA GLU A 128 1.69 -6.43 12.63
C GLU A 128 2.44 -5.81 11.44
N GLU A 129 3.58 -5.17 11.67
CA GLU A 129 4.45 -4.67 10.60
C GLU A 129 4.99 -5.80 9.72
N ILE A 130 5.38 -6.94 10.30
CA ILE A 130 5.80 -8.14 9.55
C ILE A 130 4.63 -8.69 8.71
N CYS A 131 3.43 -8.78 9.28
CA CYS A 131 2.24 -9.21 8.55
C CYS A 131 1.96 -8.29 7.35
N GLU A 132 2.04 -6.99 7.56
CA GLU A 132 1.80 -5.98 6.54
C GLU A 132 2.88 -6.03 5.46
N TYR A 133 4.15 -6.19 5.83
CA TYR A 133 5.25 -6.40 4.89
C TYR A 133 4.97 -7.58 3.94
N TRP A 134 4.66 -8.76 4.49
CA TRP A 134 4.43 -9.96 3.67
C TRP A 134 3.16 -9.86 2.83
N ARG A 135 2.10 -9.26 3.36
CA ARG A 135 0.89 -8.96 2.59
C ARG A 135 1.19 -8.08 1.40
N ASN A 136 1.99 -7.03 1.58
CA ASN A 136 2.44 -6.16 0.50
C ASN A 136 3.30 -6.90 -0.54
N GLN A 137 4.14 -7.85 -0.13
CA GLN A 137 4.89 -8.68 -1.09
C GLN A 137 3.98 -9.61 -1.91
N ILE A 138 2.97 -10.19 -1.26
CA ILE A 138 1.95 -11.02 -1.94
C ILE A 138 1.12 -10.17 -2.90
N GLU A 139 0.70 -8.97 -2.51
CA GLU A 139 -0.05 -8.06 -3.39
C GLU A 139 0.72 -7.69 -4.66
N LYS A 140 2.04 -7.51 -4.58
CA LYS A 140 2.89 -7.26 -5.75
C LYS A 140 2.84 -8.38 -6.80
N THR A 141 2.44 -9.60 -6.43
CA THR A 141 2.27 -10.71 -7.40
C THR A 141 1.09 -10.50 -8.34
N GLN A 142 0.15 -9.62 -8.00
CA GLN A 142 -0.98 -9.27 -8.86
C GLN A 142 -0.58 -8.36 -10.03
N LYS A 143 0.61 -7.76 -10.01
CA LYS A 143 1.06 -6.83 -11.05
C LYS A 143 1.19 -7.56 -12.39
N ARG A 144 0.32 -7.19 -13.32
CA ARG A 144 0.33 -7.67 -14.71
C ARG A 144 1.20 -6.75 -15.56
N ASP A 145 1.93 -7.33 -16.51
CA ASP A 145 2.54 -6.57 -17.59
C ASP A 145 1.46 -6.28 -18.64
N LEU A 146 0.84 -5.11 -18.54
CA LEU A 146 -0.25 -4.72 -19.42
C LEU A 146 0.24 -4.37 -20.83
N GLU A 147 1.55 -4.16 -21.02
CA GLU A 147 2.13 -3.91 -22.33
C GLU A 147 2.12 -5.20 -23.17
N ILE A 148 2.34 -6.36 -22.55
CA ILE A 148 2.19 -7.67 -23.23
C ILE A 148 0.74 -7.86 -23.68
N GLU A 149 -0.23 -7.56 -22.82
CA GLU A 149 -1.65 -7.69 -23.16
C GLU A 149 -2.08 -6.73 -24.26
N TYR A 150 -1.60 -5.50 -24.21
CA TYR A 150 -1.88 -4.50 -25.23
C TYR A 150 -1.27 -4.88 -26.58
N LYS A 151 -0.03 -5.39 -26.60
CA LYS A 151 0.59 -5.93 -27.82
C LYS A 151 -0.24 -7.05 -28.44
N LYS A 152 -0.76 -7.98 -27.63
CA LYS A 152 -1.65 -9.03 -28.12
C LYS A 152 -2.91 -8.47 -28.78
N ILE A 153 -3.52 -7.42 -28.20
CA ILE A 153 -4.67 -6.74 -28.82
C ILE A 153 -4.29 -6.12 -30.18
N LEU A 154 -3.14 -5.45 -30.26
CA LEU A 154 -2.66 -4.85 -31.50
C LEU A 154 -2.37 -5.91 -32.58
N GLU A 155 -1.72 -7.01 -32.21
CA GLU A 155 -1.44 -8.13 -33.11
C GLU A 155 -2.73 -8.78 -33.64
N GLU A 156 -3.72 -9.02 -32.79
CA GLU A 156 -5.03 -9.52 -33.20
C GLU A 156 -5.72 -8.56 -34.18
N TYR A 157 -5.68 -7.26 -33.90
CA TYR A 157 -6.24 -6.24 -34.77
C TYR A 157 -5.55 -6.25 -36.15
N GLU A 158 -4.22 -6.29 -36.19
CA GLU A 158 -3.44 -6.34 -37.43
C GLU A 158 -3.79 -7.57 -38.29
N VAL A 159 -4.08 -8.71 -37.66
CA VAL A 159 -4.50 -9.93 -38.35
C VAL A 159 -5.90 -9.81 -38.97
N ILE A 160 -6.84 -9.12 -38.31
CA ILE A 160 -8.24 -9.06 -38.75
C ILE A 160 -8.57 -7.86 -39.63
N LYS A 161 -7.79 -6.77 -39.56
CA LYS A 161 -8.18 -5.47 -40.15
C LYS A 161 -8.47 -5.50 -41.65
N ASN A 162 -7.89 -6.44 -42.39
CA ASN A 162 -8.07 -6.61 -43.83
C ASN A 162 -8.72 -7.96 -44.20
N LYS A 163 -9.33 -8.67 -43.24
CA LYS A 163 -9.94 -9.99 -43.45
C LYS A 163 -11.46 -9.99 -43.31
N PHE A 164 -12.07 -8.84 -43.02
CA PHE A 164 -13.51 -8.74 -42.94
C PHE A 164 -14.10 -8.59 -44.33
N ASN A 165 -15.14 -9.36 -44.65
CA ASN A 165 -15.76 -9.38 -45.98
C ASN A 165 -17.25 -9.04 -45.88
N CYS A 166 -17.75 -8.31 -46.87
CA CYS A 166 -19.17 -8.05 -47.00
C CYS A 166 -19.95 -9.35 -47.21
N THR A 167 -21.01 -9.55 -46.42
CA THR A 167 -21.87 -10.74 -46.49
C THR A 167 -22.64 -10.85 -47.79
N GLN A 168 -22.86 -9.74 -48.50
CA GLN A 168 -23.67 -9.71 -49.72
C GLN A 168 -22.85 -9.77 -51.01
N CYS A 169 -21.79 -8.97 -51.13
CA CYS A 169 -20.98 -8.93 -52.36
C CYS A 169 -19.60 -9.62 -52.24
N GLY A 170 -19.21 -10.08 -51.04
CA GLY A 170 -17.89 -10.67 -50.78
C GLY A 170 -16.73 -9.68 -50.77
N GLY A 171 -16.97 -8.40 -51.12
CA GLY A 171 -15.95 -7.35 -51.13
C GLY A 171 -15.28 -7.18 -49.76
N ASN A 172 -13.97 -6.93 -49.76
CA ASN A 172 -13.19 -6.73 -48.54
C ASN A 172 -13.54 -5.39 -47.88
N ILE A 173 -13.83 -5.39 -46.58
CA ILE A 173 -14.08 -4.20 -45.79
C ILE A 173 -12.91 -4.03 -44.83
N GLN A 174 -12.14 -2.96 -45.01
CA GLN A 174 -11.06 -2.61 -44.10
C GLN A 174 -11.63 -2.07 -42.78
N ILE A 175 -11.12 -2.59 -41.65
CA ILE A 175 -11.45 -2.12 -40.31
C ILE A 175 -10.43 -1.05 -39.92
N GLU A 176 -10.86 0.21 -39.87
CA GLU A 176 -9.98 1.39 -39.72
C GLU A 176 -9.35 1.55 -38.33
N LYS A 177 -9.98 0.98 -37.30
CA LYS A 177 -9.55 1.07 -35.90
C LYS A 177 -10.05 -0.09 -35.07
N ILE A 178 -9.56 -0.20 -33.83
CA ILE A 178 -10.05 -1.17 -32.86
C ILE A 178 -11.42 -0.69 -32.34
N PHE A 179 -12.47 -1.44 -32.67
CA PHE A 179 -13.79 -1.23 -32.08
C PHE A 179 -13.90 -1.97 -30.74
N LEU A 180 -14.51 -1.34 -29.74
CA LEU A 180 -14.72 -1.91 -28.40
C LEU A 180 -16.07 -2.62 -28.27
N LEU A 181 -16.98 -2.37 -29.21
CA LEU A 181 -18.35 -2.86 -29.24
C LEU A 181 -18.72 -3.29 -30.66
N GLU A 182 -19.81 -4.04 -30.79
CA GLU A 182 -20.37 -4.38 -32.10
C GLU A 182 -20.74 -3.11 -32.86
N THR A 183 -20.30 -3.01 -34.11
CA THR A 183 -20.42 -1.79 -34.91
C THR A 183 -20.93 -2.13 -36.30
N TYR A 184 -21.87 -1.31 -36.80
CA TYR A 184 -22.34 -1.40 -38.17
C TYR A 184 -21.37 -0.69 -39.11
N ILE A 185 -20.92 -1.40 -40.15
CA ILE A 185 -19.99 -0.90 -41.15
C ILE A 185 -20.62 -1.05 -42.53
N SER A 186 -20.71 0.06 -43.28
CA SER A 186 -21.21 0.03 -44.65
C SER A 186 -20.16 -0.54 -45.60
N CYS A 187 -20.56 -1.44 -46.49
CA CYS A 187 -19.69 -1.94 -47.55
C CYS A 187 -19.40 -0.82 -48.57
N PRO A 188 -18.13 -0.50 -48.86
CA PRO A 188 -17.80 0.56 -49.82
C PRO A 188 -18.23 0.23 -51.25
N TYR A 189 -18.38 -1.05 -51.60
CA TYR A 189 -18.72 -1.51 -52.95
C TYR A 189 -20.23 -1.56 -53.23
N CYS A 190 -21.02 -2.08 -52.29
CA CYS A 190 -22.45 -2.34 -52.50
C CYS A 190 -23.37 -1.64 -51.49
N GLN A 191 -22.82 -0.88 -50.54
CA GLN A 191 -23.54 -0.12 -49.50
C GLN A 191 -24.38 -0.97 -48.54
N THR A 192 -24.30 -2.31 -48.61
CA THR A 192 -24.89 -3.19 -47.61
C THR A 192 -24.26 -2.92 -46.24
N GLN A 193 -25.08 -2.79 -45.20
CA GLN A 193 -24.60 -2.73 -43.81
C GLN A 193 -24.20 -4.12 -43.32
N ASN A 194 -23.00 -4.20 -42.73
CA ASN A 194 -22.45 -5.40 -42.13
C ASN A 194 -22.22 -5.15 -40.64
N THR A 195 -22.39 -6.17 -39.81
CA THR A 195 -22.08 -6.07 -38.38
C THR A 195 -20.69 -6.62 -38.13
N PHE A 196 -19.79 -5.77 -37.64
CA PHE A 196 -18.48 -6.19 -37.17
C PHE A 196 -18.52 -6.42 -35.66
N ALA A 197 -18.09 -7.61 -35.23
CA ALA A 197 -17.97 -7.97 -33.83
C ALA A 197 -16.49 -8.05 -33.43
N PRO A 198 -16.00 -7.19 -32.51
CA PRO A 198 -14.62 -7.24 -32.06
C PRO A 198 -14.30 -8.47 -31.19
N SER A 199 -13.02 -8.83 -31.10
CA SER A 199 -12.55 -9.93 -30.24
C SER A 199 -12.75 -9.61 -28.76
N THR A 200 -12.73 -10.63 -27.90
CA THR A 200 -12.81 -10.44 -26.44
C THR A 200 -11.68 -9.54 -25.93
N HIS A 201 -10.47 -9.66 -26.49
CA HIS A 201 -9.32 -8.83 -26.15
C HIS A 201 -9.54 -7.36 -26.56
N ALA A 202 -10.04 -7.11 -27.77
CA ALA A 202 -10.39 -5.76 -28.22
C ALA A 202 -11.48 -5.11 -27.35
N LYS A 203 -12.54 -5.87 -26.99
CA LYS A 203 -13.58 -5.41 -26.06
C LYS A 203 -13.01 -5.05 -24.68
N ASN A 204 -11.96 -5.76 -24.23
CA ASN A 204 -11.32 -5.54 -22.94
C ASN A 204 -10.32 -4.38 -22.94
N LEU A 205 -9.98 -3.78 -24.09
CA LEU A 205 -9.00 -2.71 -24.19
C LEU A 205 -9.34 -1.54 -23.25
N GLN A 206 -10.62 -1.18 -23.14
CA GLN A 206 -11.08 -0.13 -22.23
C GLN A 206 -10.72 -0.42 -20.76
N ASN A 207 -10.79 -1.68 -20.34
CA ASN A 207 -10.56 -2.07 -18.95
C ASN A 207 -9.09 -2.00 -18.56
N ILE A 208 -8.17 -2.21 -19.51
CA ILE A 208 -6.73 -2.19 -19.24
C ILE A 208 -6.08 -0.84 -19.58
N ALA A 209 -6.73 -0.01 -20.40
CA ALA A 209 -6.09 1.17 -20.99
C ALA A 209 -5.63 2.21 -19.95
N ARG A 210 -6.44 2.45 -18.92
CA ARG A 210 -6.07 3.38 -17.85
C ARG A 210 -4.89 2.84 -17.04
N ASP A 211 -4.99 1.59 -16.59
CA ASP A 211 -3.94 0.96 -15.79
C ASP A 211 -2.62 0.86 -16.57
N LEU A 212 -2.67 0.64 -17.89
CA LEU A 212 -1.49 0.70 -18.75
C LEU A 212 -0.91 2.11 -18.86
N ALA A 213 -1.74 3.14 -18.98
CA ALA A 213 -1.30 4.53 -18.97
C ALA A 213 -0.63 4.88 -17.63
N ASP A 214 -1.19 4.40 -16.51
CA ASP A 214 -0.58 4.52 -15.18
C ASP A 214 0.78 3.81 -15.13
N GLN A 215 0.92 2.61 -15.69
CA GLN A 215 2.22 1.91 -15.77
C GLN A 215 3.26 2.69 -16.57
N ARG A 216 2.89 3.23 -17.73
CA ARG A 216 3.81 4.02 -18.58
C ARG A 216 4.24 5.33 -17.93
N THR A 217 3.40 5.90 -17.07
CA THR A 217 3.64 7.19 -16.40
C THR A 217 4.04 7.05 -14.93
N ALA A 218 4.29 5.84 -14.45
CA ALA A 218 4.62 5.55 -13.05
C ALA A 218 5.80 6.38 -12.52
N HIS A 219 6.83 6.63 -13.35
CA HIS A 219 7.99 7.45 -13.00
C HIS A 219 7.63 8.91 -12.66
N LEU A 220 6.59 9.48 -13.28
CA LEU A 220 6.10 10.83 -12.96
C LEU A 220 5.33 10.85 -11.64
N TYR A 221 4.56 9.79 -11.38
CA TYR A 221 3.86 9.63 -10.11
C TYR A 221 4.87 9.44 -8.96
N GLU A 222 5.92 8.65 -9.17
CA GLU A 222 7.01 8.46 -8.20
C GLU A 222 7.75 9.79 -7.89
N ALA A 223 7.98 10.62 -8.91
CA ALA A 223 8.57 11.95 -8.71
C ALA A 223 7.65 12.86 -7.86
N PHE A 224 6.34 12.81 -8.09
CA PHE A 224 5.36 13.49 -7.25
C PHE A 224 5.37 12.97 -5.82
N GLU A 225 5.26 11.65 -5.61
CA GLU A 225 5.25 11.03 -4.27
C GLU A 225 6.52 11.34 -3.49
N THR A 226 7.68 11.25 -4.15
CA THR A 226 8.98 11.60 -3.55
C THR A 226 9.00 13.04 -3.08
N GLU A 227 8.54 13.99 -3.91
CA GLU A 227 8.45 15.39 -3.49
C GLU A 227 7.43 15.58 -2.37
N ASN A 228 6.26 14.96 -2.47
CA ASN A 228 5.18 15.08 -1.49
C ASN A 228 5.59 14.53 -0.11
N ASN A 229 6.32 13.41 -0.06
CA ASN A 229 6.77 12.79 1.18
C ASN A 229 7.82 13.63 1.92
N LYS A 230 8.64 14.41 1.19
CA LYS A 230 9.58 15.36 1.81
C LYS A 230 8.88 16.38 2.71
N GLU A 231 7.64 16.76 2.41
CA GLU A 231 6.89 17.69 3.26
C GLU A 231 6.77 17.16 4.68
N ARG A 232 6.41 15.88 4.79
CA ARG A 232 6.24 15.20 6.08
C ARG A 232 7.57 14.97 6.78
N GLU A 233 8.61 14.57 6.04
CA GLU A 233 9.96 14.41 6.58
C GLU A 233 10.47 15.74 7.18
N LEU A 234 10.37 16.83 6.42
CA LEU A 234 10.75 18.17 6.87
C LEU A 234 9.92 18.62 8.08
N TYR A 235 8.61 18.33 8.11
CA TYR A 235 7.77 18.61 9.27
C TYR A 235 8.26 17.89 10.53
N TYR A 236 8.61 16.59 10.42
CA TYR A 236 9.13 15.83 11.55
C TYR A 236 10.49 16.35 12.01
N GLU A 237 11.41 16.68 11.10
CA GLU A 237 12.69 17.28 11.47
C GLU A 237 12.52 18.60 12.22
N ILE A 238 11.62 19.47 11.76
CA ILE A 238 11.28 20.72 12.46
C ILE A 238 10.69 20.43 13.85
N HIS A 239 9.82 19.42 13.97
CA HIS A 239 9.21 19.03 15.24
C HIS A 239 10.26 18.52 16.24
N GLU A 240 11.16 17.63 15.83
CA GLU A 240 12.26 17.12 16.66
C GLU A 240 13.17 18.25 17.15
N LEU A 241 13.54 19.18 16.26
CA LEU A 241 14.30 20.37 16.64
C LEU A 241 13.53 21.23 17.65
N SER A 242 12.22 21.39 17.48
CA SER A 242 11.37 22.13 18.42
C SER A 242 11.34 21.48 19.81
N LEU A 243 11.26 20.14 19.88
CA LEU A 243 11.31 19.39 21.14
C LEU A 243 12.66 19.52 21.83
N SER A 244 13.76 19.46 21.07
CA SER A 244 15.13 19.58 21.62
C SER A 244 15.38 20.91 22.34
N LYS A 245 14.61 21.96 22.00
CA LYS A 245 14.71 23.30 22.60
C LYS A 245 14.10 23.38 24.00
N ILE A 246 13.19 22.48 24.39
CA ILE A 246 12.37 22.61 25.61
C ILE A 246 13.21 22.69 26.89
N HIS A 247 14.37 22.02 26.91
CA HIS A 247 15.26 21.98 28.06
C HIS A 247 16.63 22.65 27.80
N GLU A 248 16.80 23.32 26.66
CA GLU A 248 18.05 23.99 26.32
C GLU A 248 18.10 25.41 26.93
N SER A 249 19.26 25.79 27.46
CA SER A 249 19.49 27.09 28.13
C SER A 249 20.57 27.93 27.46
N ASP A 250 21.41 27.34 26.60
CA ASP A 250 22.40 28.07 25.83
C ASP A 250 21.75 28.85 24.68
N LYS A 251 21.82 30.17 24.77
CA LYS A 251 21.24 31.10 23.77
C LYS A 251 21.84 30.92 22.38
N LYS A 252 23.11 30.52 22.26
CA LYS A 252 23.76 30.31 20.98
C LYS A 252 23.21 29.05 20.31
N VAL A 253 23.07 27.96 21.07
CA VAL A 253 22.47 26.70 20.61
C VAL A 253 21.01 26.92 20.19
N ILE A 254 20.23 27.67 20.98
CA ILE A 254 18.85 28.02 20.63
C ILE A 254 18.78 28.81 19.32
N ALA A 255 19.69 29.77 19.10
CA ALA A 255 19.72 30.56 17.87
C ALA A 255 20.11 29.71 16.64
N GLU A 256 21.05 28.78 16.79
CA GLU A 256 21.44 27.84 15.74
C GLU A 256 20.28 26.89 15.37
N ILE A 257 19.58 26.34 16.36
CA ILE A 257 18.38 25.51 16.16
C ILE A 257 17.30 26.32 15.41
N GLN A 258 17.05 27.56 15.84
CA GLN A 258 16.05 28.42 15.20
C GLN A 258 16.40 28.72 13.73
N SER A 259 17.68 28.96 13.42
CA SER A 259 18.13 29.16 12.04
C SER A 259 17.85 27.93 11.19
N LYS A 260 18.22 26.73 11.68
CA LYS A 260 17.97 25.46 10.97
C LYS A 260 16.47 25.21 10.75
N MET A 261 15.64 25.48 11.76
CA MET A 261 14.19 25.35 11.63
C MET A 261 13.62 26.28 10.55
N ASN A 262 14.13 27.51 10.44
CA ASN A 262 13.69 28.44 9.39
C ASN A 262 14.10 27.94 8.00
N ASP A 263 15.33 27.45 7.85
CA ASP A 263 15.83 26.89 6.57
C ASP A 263 15.01 25.65 6.14
N LEU A 264 14.63 24.79 7.09
CA LEU A 264 13.77 23.62 6.83
C LEU A 264 12.33 24.04 6.49
N GLU A 265 11.79 25.07 7.14
CA GLU A 265 10.45 25.58 6.83
C GLU A 265 10.41 26.22 5.43
N GLU A 266 11.45 26.94 5.01
CA GLU A 266 11.55 27.44 3.64
C GLU A 266 11.55 26.31 2.59
N GLN A 267 12.30 25.24 2.86
CA GLN A 267 12.29 24.03 2.01
C GLN A 267 10.89 23.39 1.99
N ARG A 268 10.24 23.28 3.15
CA ARG A 268 8.90 22.70 3.27
C ARG A 268 7.87 23.51 2.48
N GLN A 269 7.91 24.84 2.54
CA GLN A 269 7.04 25.71 1.73
C GLN A 269 7.30 25.56 0.22
N SER A 270 8.55 25.38 -0.19
CA SER A 270 8.89 25.06 -1.59
C SER A 270 8.26 23.74 -2.03
N VAL A 271 8.40 22.69 -1.22
CA VAL A 271 7.80 21.36 -1.48
C VAL A 271 6.28 21.46 -1.59
N ILE A 272 5.61 22.12 -0.65
CA ILE A 272 4.14 22.33 -0.65
C ILE A 272 3.68 23.01 -1.95
N LYS A 273 4.48 23.93 -2.50
CA LYS A 273 4.20 24.61 -3.75
C LYS A 273 4.50 23.76 -5.00
N ASN A 274 5.47 22.85 -4.91
CA ASN A 274 5.95 22.07 -6.06
C ASN A 274 5.21 20.75 -6.24
N ALA A 275 4.91 20.01 -5.17
CA ALA A 275 4.23 18.71 -5.24
C ALA A 275 2.90 18.78 -6.02
N PRO A 276 2.02 19.79 -5.83
CA PRO A 276 0.80 19.91 -6.63
C PRO A 276 1.05 20.07 -8.13
N LYS A 277 2.16 20.71 -8.53
CA LYS A 277 2.52 20.89 -9.95
C LYS A 277 3.01 19.58 -10.55
N LEU A 278 3.83 18.83 -9.84
CA LEU A 278 4.27 17.49 -10.28
C LEU A 278 3.08 16.56 -10.46
N TYR A 279 2.12 16.61 -9.53
CA TYR A 279 0.88 15.84 -9.66
C TYR A 279 0.07 16.23 -10.90
N GLN A 280 -0.03 17.53 -11.22
CA GLN A 280 -0.70 18.00 -12.44
C GLN A 280 0.01 17.50 -13.71
N VAL A 281 1.35 17.50 -13.72
CA VAL A 281 2.16 16.97 -14.83
C VAL A 281 1.91 15.47 -15.01
N TYR A 282 1.95 14.68 -13.92
CA TYR A 282 1.62 13.26 -13.94
C TYR A 282 0.22 13.03 -14.50
N LEU A 283 -0.81 13.71 -13.96
CA LEU A 283 -2.18 13.53 -14.41
C LEU A 283 -2.31 13.82 -15.90
N ARG A 284 -1.74 14.94 -16.39
CA ARG A 284 -1.82 15.27 -17.81
C ARG A 284 -1.20 14.18 -18.68
N ALA A 285 0.00 13.73 -18.33
CA ALA A 285 0.72 12.68 -19.05
C ALA A 285 -0.06 11.35 -19.05
N MET A 286 -0.61 10.95 -17.90
CA MET A 286 -1.40 9.72 -17.78
C MET A 286 -2.65 9.77 -18.65
N TYR A 287 -3.38 10.88 -18.65
CA TYR A 287 -4.55 11.05 -19.50
C TYR A 287 -4.19 11.12 -20.99
N ASP A 288 -3.03 11.68 -21.34
CA ASP A 288 -2.54 11.71 -22.73
C ASP A 288 -2.17 10.31 -23.23
N GLU A 289 -1.49 9.49 -22.41
CA GLU A 289 -1.24 8.07 -22.70
C GLU A 289 -2.55 7.28 -22.83
N TRP A 290 -3.50 7.49 -21.91
CA TRP A 290 -4.80 6.82 -21.97
C TRP A 290 -5.56 7.16 -23.26
N ASN A 291 -5.52 8.43 -23.67
CA ASN A 291 -6.12 8.89 -24.93
C ASN A 291 -5.40 8.35 -26.17
N ALA A 292 -4.09 8.09 -26.09
CA ALA A 292 -3.35 7.44 -27.16
C ALA A 292 -3.74 5.96 -27.31
N ILE A 293 -4.01 5.27 -26.20
CA ILE A 293 -4.41 3.85 -26.19
C ILE A 293 -5.86 3.69 -26.68
N VAL A 294 -6.79 4.55 -26.23
CA VAL A 294 -8.22 4.52 -26.62
C VAL A 294 -8.71 5.90 -27.08
N PRO A 295 -8.44 6.29 -28.34
CA PRO A 295 -8.78 7.62 -28.85
C PRO A 295 -10.28 7.94 -28.82
N ASP A 296 -11.14 6.94 -28.97
CA ASP A 296 -12.59 7.10 -29.01
C ASP A 296 -13.18 7.61 -27.69
N LEU A 297 -12.47 7.44 -26.57
CA LEU A 297 -12.90 7.90 -25.24
C LEU A 297 -12.30 9.25 -24.85
N LYS A 298 -11.56 9.92 -25.76
CA LYS A 298 -10.82 11.14 -25.45
C LYS A 298 -11.65 12.24 -24.79
N GLU A 299 -12.85 12.50 -25.30
CA GLU A 299 -13.74 13.53 -24.72
C GLU A 299 -14.21 13.16 -23.31
N HIS A 300 -14.50 11.87 -23.07
CA HIS A 300 -14.88 11.38 -21.76
C HIS A 300 -13.72 11.48 -20.76
N ASN A 301 -12.55 11.01 -21.18
CA ASN A 301 -11.33 11.04 -20.39
C ASN A 301 -10.94 12.48 -20.01
N GLU A 302 -11.08 13.43 -20.94
CA GLU A 302 -10.79 14.83 -20.66
C GLU A 302 -11.73 15.42 -19.59
N LYS A 303 -13.03 15.08 -19.62
CA LYS A 303 -13.96 15.46 -18.54
C LYS A 303 -13.54 14.89 -17.19
N MET A 304 -13.06 13.64 -17.16
CA MET A 304 -12.55 13.03 -15.94
C MET A 304 -11.30 13.75 -15.41
N TYR A 305 -10.36 14.11 -16.29
CA TYR A 305 -9.18 14.88 -15.94
C TYR A 305 -9.54 16.22 -15.28
N GLN A 306 -10.44 16.99 -15.90
CA GLN A 306 -10.91 18.27 -15.34
C GLN A 306 -11.56 18.07 -13.96
N ASN A 307 -12.40 17.04 -13.81
CA ASN A 307 -13.02 16.71 -12.52
C ASN A 307 -11.98 16.35 -11.44
N GLN A 308 -10.89 15.67 -11.80
CA GLN A 308 -9.82 15.34 -10.86
C GLN A 308 -9.00 16.56 -10.44
N LEU A 309 -8.77 17.52 -11.34
CA LEU A 309 -8.12 18.77 -11.00
C LEU A 309 -8.93 19.63 -10.02
N HIS A 310 -10.27 19.62 -10.16
CA HIS A 310 -11.18 20.43 -9.34
C HIS A 310 -11.55 19.82 -7.98
N LYS A 311 -11.11 18.59 -7.68
CA LYS A 311 -11.37 17.92 -6.39
C LYS A 311 -10.38 18.32 -5.27
N LYS A 312 -9.53 19.31 -5.48
CA LYS A 312 -8.60 19.84 -4.46
C LYS A 312 -9.18 21.02 -3.70
#